data_AF-A0A915JFF3-F1
#
_entry.id   AF-A0A915JFF3-F1
#
_cell.length_a   1.000
_cell.length_b   1.000
_cell.length_c   1.000
_cell.angle_alpha   90.00
_cell.angle_beta   90.00
_cell.angle_gamma   90.00
#
_symmetry.space_group_name_H-M   'P 1'
#
loop_
_entity.id
_entity.type
_entity.pdbx_description
1 polymer ?
#
loop_
_entity_poly.entity_id
_entity_poly.type
_entity_poly.pdbx_seq_one_letter_code
_entity_poly.pdbx_strand_id
1 'polypeptide(L)'
;VWEQHSTLKFHRKLSPPVNIEVAFARYGHGDGENFDGRGGILAHAFFPRYGGQVHLDDDETWGAMENRGIDLYSVAAHEIGHALGLQHSKDRFALMAPFYQGYFGDTIYLQLDDIQGLQWLYGKPNDQTENDNLRHENLKSHHVNKIEENLPLYDQVTPQSYSTSFDICNDTSLDAITTIGNGTTYAFKGNLYWRLNKESYDSGYPRLITDGWSNLPNHVDAALTDISGDTYFFKVPQNCFRTK
;
A
#
# COMPACT_ATOMS: atom_id res chain seq x y z
N VAL A 1 -6.78 4.26 -8.30
CA VAL A 1 -5.39 3.87 -8.04
C VAL A 1 -4.89 2.78 -9.00
N TRP A 2 -5.49 1.57 -9.02
CA TRP A 2 -5.01 0.44 -9.84
C TRP A 2 -4.94 0.67 -11.36
N GLU A 3 -5.91 1.41 -11.90
CA GLU A 3 -6.01 1.75 -13.33
C GLU A 3 -4.84 2.58 -13.85
N GLN A 4 -4.15 3.33 -12.97
CA GLN A 4 -3.00 4.17 -13.32
C GLN A 4 -1.72 3.36 -13.53
N HIS A 5 -1.68 2.12 -13.00
CA HIS A 5 -0.49 1.28 -12.96
C HIS A 5 -0.63 -0.04 -13.72
N SER A 6 -1.73 -0.22 -14.48
CA SER A 6 -1.98 -1.41 -15.29
C SER A 6 -2.68 -1.09 -16.61
N THR A 7 -2.93 -2.11 -17.44
CA THR A 7 -3.78 -1.98 -18.63
C THR A 7 -5.28 -2.04 -18.32
N LEU A 8 -5.67 -2.24 -17.05
CA LEU A 8 -7.06 -2.38 -16.65
C LEU A 8 -7.86 -1.09 -16.91
N LYS A 9 -9.17 -1.26 -17.09
CA LYS A 9 -10.15 -0.18 -17.14
C LYS A 9 -11.36 -0.50 -16.28
N PHE A 10 -11.78 0.44 -15.45
CA PHE A 10 -12.94 0.28 -14.57
C PHE A 10 -14.11 1.11 -15.09
N HIS A 11 -15.25 0.45 -15.27
CA HIS A 11 -16.49 1.10 -15.67
C HIS A 11 -17.56 0.82 -14.64
N ARG A 12 -18.02 1.87 -13.96
CA ARG A 12 -19.13 1.75 -13.01
C ARG A 12 -20.41 1.38 -13.76
N LYS A 13 -21.08 0.32 -13.29
CA LYS A 13 -22.39 -0.11 -13.78
C LYS A 13 -23.33 -0.27 -12.58
N LEU A 14 -24.58 0.17 -12.73
CA LEU A 14 -25.57 0.16 -11.66
C LEU A 14 -26.40 -1.13 -11.60
N SER A 15 -26.29 -1.98 -12.61
CA SER A 15 -27.06 -3.22 -12.71
C SER A 15 -26.17 -4.40 -13.09
N PRO A 16 -26.45 -5.61 -12.57
CA PRO A 16 -25.76 -6.82 -12.98
C PRO A 16 -25.90 -7.12 -14.50
N PRO A 17 -25.04 -7.98 -15.06
CA PRO A 17 -23.83 -8.53 -14.44
C PRO A 17 -22.72 -7.47 -14.32
N VAL A 18 -21.90 -7.59 -13.27
CA VAL A 18 -20.67 -6.82 -13.02
C VAL A 18 -19.54 -7.77 -12.65
N ASN A 19 -18.29 -7.35 -12.80
CA ASN A 19 -17.11 -8.16 -12.45
C ASN A 19 -16.71 -8.04 -10.98
N ILE A 20 -16.98 -6.89 -10.38
CA ILE A 20 -16.71 -6.58 -8.97
C ILE A 20 -17.98 -5.89 -8.47
N GLU A 21 -18.63 -6.51 -7.50
CA GLU A 21 -19.73 -5.91 -6.75
C GLU A 21 -19.17 -5.37 -5.44
N VAL A 22 -19.56 -4.15 -5.08
CA VAL A 22 -19.15 -3.52 -3.81
C VAL A 22 -20.39 -3.28 -2.99
N ALA A 23 -20.44 -3.84 -1.79
CA ALA A 23 -21.58 -3.72 -0.88
C ALA A 23 -21.12 -3.41 0.55
N PHE A 24 -21.98 -2.71 1.29
CA PHE A 24 -21.88 -2.55 2.73
C PHE A 24 -22.78 -3.60 3.39
N ALA A 25 -22.26 -4.30 4.39
CA ALA A 25 -22.98 -5.37 5.07
C ALA A 25 -22.65 -5.41 6.56
N ARG A 26 -23.43 -6.12 7.36
CA ARG A 26 -23.26 -6.21 8.82
C ARG A 26 -23.34 -7.66 9.26
N TYR A 27 -22.51 -8.05 10.22
CA TYR A 27 -22.50 -9.39 10.80
C TYR A 27 -22.60 -10.49 9.73
N GLY A 28 -23.52 -11.44 9.87
CA GLY A 28 -23.77 -12.45 8.85
C GLY A 28 -24.57 -11.89 7.67
N HIS A 29 -23.97 -11.92 6.48
CA HIS A 29 -24.52 -11.32 5.27
C HIS A 29 -24.59 -12.28 4.06
N GLY A 30 -24.57 -13.58 4.32
CA GLY A 30 -25.00 -14.61 3.36
C GLY A 30 -23.90 -15.25 2.51
N ASP A 31 -22.64 -14.87 2.71
CA ASP A 31 -21.47 -15.45 2.04
C ASP A 31 -20.65 -16.41 2.93
N GLY A 32 -20.95 -16.47 4.23
CA GLY A 32 -20.27 -17.33 5.21
C GLY A 32 -19.09 -16.68 5.94
N GLU A 33 -18.71 -15.46 5.54
CA GLU A 33 -17.65 -14.66 6.16
C GLU A 33 -18.28 -13.54 6.98
N ASN A 34 -18.61 -13.82 8.23
CA ASN A 34 -19.34 -12.86 9.06
C ASN A 34 -18.45 -11.73 9.55
N PHE A 35 -18.94 -10.49 9.51
CA PHE A 35 -18.32 -9.37 10.23
C PHE A 35 -18.56 -9.45 11.74
N ASP A 36 -17.75 -8.72 12.51
CA ASP A 36 -17.71 -8.69 13.96
C ASP A 36 -18.26 -7.39 14.60
N GLY A 37 -18.64 -6.42 13.77
CA GLY A 37 -19.16 -5.13 14.22
C GLY A 37 -18.06 -4.07 14.25
N ARG A 38 -18.10 -3.15 15.22
CA ARG A 38 -17.10 -2.07 15.26
C ARG A 38 -15.70 -2.56 15.62
N GLY A 39 -14.73 -2.22 14.77
CA GLY A 39 -13.34 -2.66 14.84
C GLY A 39 -13.21 -4.13 14.47
N GLY A 40 -11.97 -4.60 14.32
CA GLY A 40 -11.72 -5.98 13.91
C GLY A 40 -11.71 -6.10 12.39
N ILE A 41 -12.70 -6.79 11.81
CA ILE A 41 -12.79 -7.02 10.36
C ILE A 41 -13.45 -5.81 9.70
N LEU A 42 -12.63 -4.97 9.06
CA LEU A 42 -13.13 -3.76 8.39
C LEU A 42 -13.87 -4.05 7.09
N ALA A 43 -13.40 -5.07 6.36
CA ALA A 43 -13.88 -5.46 5.05
C ALA A 43 -13.27 -6.82 4.65
N HIS A 44 -13.80 -7.42 3.59
CA HIS A 44 -13.17 -8.52 2.89
C HIS A 44 -13.53 -8.53 1.41
N ALA A 45 -12.75 -9.26 0.62
CA ALA A 45 -13.02 -9.48 -0.79
C ALA A 45 -12.68 -10.88 -1.27
N PHE A 46 -13.44 -11.32 -2.25
CA PHE A 46 -13.24 -12.59 -2.92
C PHE A 46 -12.31 -12.43 -4.13
N PHE A 47 -11.34 -13.32 -4.27
CA PHE A 47 -10.48 -13.38 -5.46
C PHE A 47 -11.29 -13.53 -6.76
N PRO A 48 -10.72 -13.17 -7.94
CA PRO A 48 -11.43 -13.22 -9.22
C PRO A 48 -12.15 -14.54 -9.52
N ARG A 49 -11.53 -15.68 -9.15
CA ARG A 49 -12.08 -17.03 -9.33
C ARG A 49 -13.40 -17.25 -8.57
N TYR A 50 -13.64 -16.51 -7.49
CA TYR A 50 -14.81 -16.62 -6.62
C TYR A 50 -15.82 -15.48 -6.80
N GLY A 51 -15.60 -14.58 -7.78
CA GLY A 51 -16.58 -13.58 -8.17
C GLY A 51 -16.17 -12.13 -7.94
N GLY A 52 -15.03 -11.85 -7.29
CA GLY A 52 -14.51 -10.48 -7.18
C GLY A 52 -15.32 -9.56 -6.27
N GLN A 53 -16.23 -10.10 -5.45
CA GLN A 53 -17.11 -9.31 -4.59
C GLN A 53 -16.31 -8.69 -3.44
N VAL A 54 -16.65 -7.45 -3.09
CA VAL A 54 -16.05 -6.67 -2.01
C VAL A 54 -17.15 -6.30 -1.02
N HIS A 55 -16.99 -6.70 0.24
CA HIS A 55 -17.88 -6.36 1.33
C HIS A 55 -17.16 -5.46 2.34
N LEU A 56 -17.82 -4.37 2.73
CA LEU A 56 -17.33 -3.43 3.74
C LEU A 56 -18.24 -3.52 4.97
N ASP A 57 -17.67 -3.54 6.18
CA ASP A 57 -18.49 -3.60 7.38
C ASP A 57 -19.19 -2.25 7.62
N ASP A 58 -20.52 -2.25 7.56
CA ASP A 58 -21.39 -1.08 7.75
C ASP A 58 -21.52 -0.70 9.24
N ASP A 59 -21.01 -1.52 10.16
CA ASP A 59 -20.87 -1.14 11.57
C ASP A 59 -19.71 -0.16 11.82
N GLU A 60 -18.76 -0.07 10.87
CA GLU A 60 -17.62 0.82 10.96
C GLU A 60 -17.99 2.29 10.79
N THR A 61 -17.18 3.15 11.43
CA THR A 61 -17.31 4.60 11.26
C THR A 61 -16.45 5.04 10.08
N TRP A 62 -17.02 4.99 8.87
CA TRP A 62 -16.34 5.42 7.64
C TRP A 62 -16.20 6.95 7.58
N GLY A 63 -14.98 7.45 7.36
CA GLY A 63 -14.75 8.89 7.27
C GLY A 63 -13.39 9.28 6.70
N ALA A 64 -13.39 10.25 5.78
CA ALA A 64 -12.20 10.85 5.16
C ALA A 64 -11.58 11.98 6.00
N MET A 65 -11.75 11.94 7.32
CA MET A 65 -11.20 12.97 8.22
C MET A 65 -10.16 12.35 9.14
N GLU A 66 -8.98 12.94 9.14
CA GLU A 66 -7.88 12.61 10.04
C GLU A 66 -8.41 12.52 11.49
N ASN A 67 -8.26 11.36 12.12
CA ASN A 67 -8.63 11.03 13.50
C ASN A 67 -10.12 10.83 13.85
N ARG A 68 -11.05 10.66 12.90
CA ARG A 68 -12.48 10.41 13.24
C ARG A 68 -13.15 9.21 12.56
N GLY A 69 -12.43 8.42 11.78
CA GLY A 69 -13.01 7.23 11.15
C GLY A 69 -11.99 6.35 10.44
N ILE A 70 -12.48 5.24 9.90
CA ILE A 70 -11.75 4.36 9.00
C ILE A 70 -11.78 4.97 7.60
N ASP A 71 -10.63 5.01 6.95
CA ASP A 71 -10.45 5.55 5.61
C ASP A 71 -11.06 4.58 4.59
N LEU A 72 -12.30 4.89 4.17
CA LEU A 72 -13.03 4.11 3.18
C LEU A 72 -12.24 3.96 1.88
N TYR A 73 -11.51 5.00 1.46
CA TYR A 73 -10.78 4.93 0.21
C TYR A 73 -9.64 3.92 0.31
N SER A 74 -8.89 3.94 1.42
CA SER A 74 -7.82 2.98 1.70
C SER A 74 -8.33 1.54 1.75
N VAL A 75 -9.36 1.28 2.55
CA VAL A 75 -9.86 -0.09 2.73
C VAL A 75 -10.47 -0.62 1.44
N ALA A 76 -11.31 0.16 0.76
CA ALA A 76 -11.89 -0.27 -0.51
C ALA A 76 -10.80 -0.51 -1.58
N ALA A 77 -9.74 0.30 -1.61
CA ALA A 77 -8.65 0.09 -2.55
C ALA A 77 -7.89 -1.21 -2.28
N HIS A 78 -7.63 -1.54 -1.01
CA HIS A 78 -7.04 -2.82 -0.58
C HIS A 78 -7.91 -4.01 -1.03
N GLU A 79 -9.21 -3.97 -0.71
CA GLU A 79 -10.13 -5.05 -1.06
C GLU A 79 -10.28 -5.23 -2.57
N ILE A 80 -10.29 -4.13 -3.34
CA ILE A 80 -10.27 -4.22 -4.81
C ILE A 80 -8.97 -4.89 -5.28
N GLY A 81 -7.83 -4.70 -4.61
CA GLY A 81 -6.61 -5.43 -4.91
C GLY A 81 -6.78 -6.95 -4.80
N HIS A 82 -7.46 -7.44 -3.76
CA HIS A 82 -7.86 -8.85 -3.65
C HIS A 82 -8.81 -9.29 -4.77
N ALA A 83 -9.84 -8.48 -5.08
CA ALA A 83 -10.75 -8.74 -6.19
C ALA A 83 -10.05 -8.77 -7.56
N LEU A 84 -8.87 -8.15 -7.67
CA LEU A 84 -7.98 -8.20 -8.83
C LEU A 84 -6.97 -9.37 -8.78
N GLY A 85 -6.89 -10.14 -7.70
CA GLY A 85 -5.99 -11.28 -7.60
C GLY A 85 -4.72 -11.06 -6.77
N LEU A 86 -4.53 -9.88 -6.18
CA LEU A 86 -3.38 -9.60 -5.33
C LEU A 86 -3.56 -10.25 -3.95
N GLN A 87 -2.52 -10.89 -3.45
CA GLN A 87 -2.49 -11.40 -2.08
C GLN A 87 -1.97 -10.33 -1.13
N HIS A 88 -2.07 -10.61 0.17
CA HIS A 88 -1.43 -9.76 1.17
C HIS A 88 0.08 -9.63 0.91
N SER A 89 0.57 -8.41 0.96
CA SER A 89 1.99 -8.12 0.93
C SER A 89 2.64 -8.41 2.28
N LYS A 90 3.91 -8.80 2.25
CA LYS A 90 4.77 -8.82 3.44
C LYS A 90 5.37 -7.44 3.74
N ASP A 91 5.36 -6.55 2.76
CA ASP A 91 5.73 -5.16 2.97
C ASP A 91 4.58 -4.48 3.72
N ARG A 92 4.83 -4.14 4.99
CA ARG A 92 3.79 -3.52 5.82
C ARG A 92 3.52 -2.06 5.48
N PHE A 93 4.17 -1.49 4.47
CA PHE A 93 3.87 -0.19 3.90
C PHE A 93 3.07 -0.26 2.59
N ALA A 94 2.94 -1.46 2.02
CA ALA A 94 2.14 -1.71 0.83
C ALA A 94 0.65 -1.52 1.14
N LEU A 95 -0.11 -1.03 0.16
CA LEU A 95 -1.56 -0.97 0.28
C LEU A 95 -2.12 -2.36 0.58
N MET A 96 -1.55 -3.41 -0.02
CA MET A 96 -1.95 -4.80 0.23
C MET A 96 -1.41 -5.39 1.54
N ALA A 97 -0.85 -4.60 2.46
CA ALA A 97 -0.50 -5.10 3.79
C ALA A 97 -1.76 -5.54 4.58
N PRO A 98 -1.72 -6.64 5.35
CA PRO A 98 -2.92 -7.23 5.99
C PRO A 98 -3.50 -6.40 7.14
N PHE A 99 -2.85 -5.32 7.55
CA PHE A 99 -3.30 -4.50 8.67
C PHE A 99 -3.52 -3.07 8.21
N TYR A 100 -4.67 -2.50 8.61
CA TYR A 100 -5.01 -1.12 8.33
C TYR A 100 -3.94 -0.16 8.86
N GLN A 101 -3.44 0.70 7.98
CA GLN A 101 -2.29 1.56 8.25
C GLN A 101 -2.66 2.98 8.70
N GLY A 102 -3.96 3.27 8.82
CA GLY A 102 -4.45 4.60 9.13
C GLY A 102 -4.84 5.39 7.88
N TYR A 103 -5.10 6.69 8.09
CA TYR A 103 -5.59 7.60 7.06
C TYR A 103 -4.49 7.95 6.05
N PHE A 104 -4.73 7.74 4.75
CA PHE A 104 -3.77 8.04 3.68
C PHE A 104 -3.94 9.42 3.05
N GLY A 105 -4.92 10.22 3.51
CA GLY A 105 -5.23 11.50 2.87
C GLY A 105 -6.08 11.34 1.61
N ASP A 106 -6.09 12.38 0.78
CA ASP A 106 -6.89 12.42 -0.45
C ASP A 106 -6.31 11.55 -1.60
N THR A 107 -5.16 10.87 -1.39
CA THR A 107 -4.50 10.09 -2.44
C THR A 107 -3.72 8.92 -1.86
N ILE A 108 -4.02 7.71 -2.36
CA ILE A 108 -3.26 6.49 -2.06
C ILE A 108 -2.09 6.38 -3.02
N TYR A 109 -0.91 6.12 -2.48
CA TYR A 109 0.31 5.84 -3.23
C TYR A 109 0.64 4.36 -3.10
N LEU A 110 0.57 3.63 -4.22
CA LEU A 110 0.94 2.21 -4.26
C LEU A 110 2.45 2.06 -4.06
N GLN A 111 2.85 1.07 -3.26
CA GLN A 111 4.24 0.71 -3.14
C GLN A 111 4.69 -0.11 -4.36
N LEU A 112 6.02 -0.24 -4.53
CA LEU A 112 6.59 -1.02 -5.62
C LEU A 112 6.10 -2.48 -5.61
N ASP A 113 5.84 -3.06 -4.45
CA ASP A 113 5.29 -4.42 -4.33
C ASP A 113 3.86 -4.51 -4.89
N ASP A 114 3.00 -3.56 -4.52
CA ASP A 114 1.62 -3.47 -5.06
C ASP A 114 1.63 -3.33 -6.59
N ILE A 115 2.48 -2.44 -7.12
CA ILE A 115 2.60 -2.17 -8.55
C ILE A 115 3.13 -3.39 -9.29
N GLN A 116 4.17 -4.03 -8.79
CA GLN A 116 4.76 -5.21 -9.43
C GLN A 116 3.79 -6.39 -9.42
N GLY A 117 3.09 -6.64 -8.31
CA GLY A 117 2.06 -7.67 -8.24
C GLY A 117 0.95 -7.44 -9.26
N LEU A 118 0.47 -6.19 -9.37
CA LEU A 118 -0.57 -5.83 -10.34
C LEU A 118 -0.08 -6.00 -11.79
N GLN A 119 1.11 -5.49 -12.10
CA GLN A 119 1.69 -5.55 -13.44
C GLN A 119 2.08 -6.96 -13.85
N TRP A 120 2.40 -7.83 -12.89
CA TRP A 120 2.60 -9.26 -13.16
C TRP A 120 1.32 -9.92 -13.67
N LEU A 121 0.16 -9.55 -13.12
CA LEU A 121 -1.13 -10.10 -13.51
C LEU A 121 -1.70 -9.46 -14.80
N TYR A 122 -1.53 -8.15 -14.97
CA TYR A 122 -2.25 -7.38 -15.99
C TYR A 122 -1.35 -6.61 -16.95
N GLY A 123 -0.03 -6.61 -16.77
CA GLY A 123 0.90 -5.83 -17.57
C GLY A 123 1.01 -4.36 -17.15
N LYS A 124 2.05 -3.70 -17.67
CA LYS A 124 2.30 -2.27 -17.46
C LYS A 124 1.33 -1.42 -18.30
N PRO A 125 1.00 -0.19 -17.88
CA PRO A 125 0.32 0.76 -18.76
C PRO A 125 1.13 0.90 -20.06
N ASN A 126 0.46 0.88 -21.22
CA ASN A 126 1.14 1.13 -22.48
C ASN A 126 1.63 2.59 -22.49
N ASP A 127 2.92 2.80 -22.28
CA ASP A 127 3.56 4.03 -22.72
C ASP A 127 3.45 4.09 -24.24
N GLN A 128 2.78 5.10 -24.79
CA GLN A 128 2.84 5.39 -26.23
C GLN A 128 4.23 5.91 -26.67
N THR A 129 5.29 5.55 -25.97
CA THR A 129 6.68 5.87 -26.29
C THR A 129 7.58 4.75 -25.79
N GLU A 130 7.63 3.62 -26.49
CA GLU A 130 8.91 2.99 -26.84
C GLU A 130 8.72 1.92 -27.92
N ASN A 131 9.68 1.95 -28.86
CA ASN A 131 9.66 1.26 -30.14
C ASN A 131 9.56 -0.27 -30.03
N ASP A 132 8.82 -0.80 -30.99
CA ASP A 132 8.43 -2.18 -31.29
C ASP A 132 9.58 -3.17 -31.61
N ASN A 133 10.77 -3.07 -31.01
CA ASN A 133 11.96 -3.85 -31.46
C ASN A 133 12.69 -4.71 -30.42
N LEU A 134 12.02 -5.17 -29.34
CA LEU A 134 12.56 -6.23 -28.46
C LEU A 134 11.55 -7.34 -28.16
N ARG A 135 10.66 -7.64 -29.12
CA ARG A 135 9.78 -8.81 -29.10
C ARG A 135 10.30 -9.92 -30.00
N HIS A 136 11.37 -10.58 -29.60
CA HIS A 136 11.61 -12.01 -29.88
C HIS A 136 12.80 -12.49 -29.06
N GLU A 137 12.69 -13.70 -28.51
CA GLU A 137 13.70 -14.38 -27.67
C GLU A 137 13.71 -14.02 -26.18
N ASN A 138 12.71 -14.52 -25.44
CA ASN A 138 12.94 -15.26 -24.18
C ASN A 138 11.66 -15.94 -23.65
N LEU A 139 10.86 -16.50 -24.54
CA LEU A 139 9.75 -17.42 -24.22
C LEU A 139 10.19 -18.86 -24.53
N LYS A 140 11.20 -19.37 -23.82
CA LYS A 140 11.43 -20.82 -23.72
C LYS A 140 11.95 -21.18 -22.33
N SER A 141 11.23 -22.12 -21.73
CA SER A 141 11.57 -22.87 -20.52
C SER A 141 11.31 -22.12 -19.20
N HIS A 142 10.15 -22.39 -18.58
CA HIS A 142 10.12 -23.30 -17.43
C HIS A 142 8.81 -24.09 -17.42
N HIS A 143 8.96 -25.38 -17.18
CA HIS A 143 7.96 -26.42 -17.20
C HIS A 143 6.74 -26.06 -16.32
N VAL A 144 5.54 -26.18 -16.91
CA VAL A 144 4.29 -26.26 -16.16
C VAL A 144 4.27 -27.61 -15.44
N ASN A 145 4.55 -27.59 -14.14
CA ASN A 145 4.14 -28.68 -13.26
C ASN A 145 2.87 -28.25 -12.54
N LYS A 146 1.77 -28.88 -12.97
CA LYS A 146 0.47 -28.90 -12.34
C LYS A 146 0.62 -29.43 -10.91
N ILE A 147 0.37 -28.59 -9.91
CA ILE A 147 0.06 -29.02 -8.54
C ILE A 147 -1.23 -28.29 -8.13
N GLU A 148 -2.36 -28.86 -8.53
CA GLU A 148 -3.57 -28.81 -7.71
C GLU A 148 -3.51 -30.03 -6.81
N GLU A 149 -3.31 -29.81 -5.51
CA GLU A 149 -3.93 -30.54 -4.40
C GLU A 149 -3.24 -30.08 -3.10
N ASN A 150 -4.06 -29.66 -2.13
CA ASN A 150 -3.73 -29.14 -0.78
C ASN A 150 -3.51 -27.62 -0.68
N LEU A 151 -4.59 -26.84 -0.89
CA LEU A 151 -4.71 -25.55 -0.20
C LEU A 151 -4.83 -25.84 1.31
N PRO A 152 -4.01 -25.23 2.19
CA PRO A 152 -4.24 -25.33 3.62
C PRO A 152 -5.56 -24.63 3.95
N LEU A 153 -6.44 -25.36 4.63
CA LEU A 153 -7.54 -24.78 5.39
C LEU A 153 -6.99 -23.73 6.35
N TYR A 154 -7.68 -22.59 6.38
CA TYR A 154 -7.69 -21.56 7.43
C TYR A 154 -6.85 -21.94 8.66
N ASP A 155 -5.59 -21.48 8.68
CA ASP A 155 -4.81 -21.53 9.91
C ASP A 155 -5.16 -20.27 10.70
N GLN A 156 -5.77 -20.48 11.86
CA GLN A 156 -6.05 -19.48 12.88
C GLN A 156 -4.71 -18.90 13.35
N VAL A 157 -4.20 -17.88 12.64
CA VAL A 157 -3.00 -17.16 13.09
C VAL A 157 -3.41 -16.34 14.29
N THR A 158 -3.12 -16.91 15.45
CA THR A 158 -2.99 -16.22 16.73
C THR A 158 -2.15 -14.96 16.50
N PRO A 159 -2.47 -13.78 17.07
CA PRO A 159 -1.71 -12.56 16.81
C PRO A 159 -0.26 -12.75 17.26
N GLN A 160 0.60 -13.11 16.32
CA GLN A 160 2.03 -13.15 16.58
C GLN A 160 2.42 -11.68 16.70
N SER A 161 2.84 -11.30 17.90
CA SER A 161 3.44 -10.02 18.21
C SER A 161 4.68 -9.84 17.33
N TYR A 162 4.49 -9.31 16.13
CA TYR A 162 5.59 -8.87 15.29
C TYR A 162 6.29 -7.76 16.04
N SER A 163 7.51 -8.08 16.48
CA SER A 163 8.48 -7.16 17.06
C SER A 163 8.45 -5.84 16.31
N THR A 164 8.14 -4.78 17.04
CA THR A 164 8.12 -3.39 16.58
C THR A 164 9.52 -2.84 16.27
N SER A 165 10.54 -3.68 16.18
CA SER A 165 11.91 -3.27 15.84
C SER A 165 12.06 -3.09 14.33
N PHE A 166 11.57 -1.95 13.84
CA PHE A 166 11.94 -1.41 12.54
C PHE A 166 13.40 -0.95 12.57
N ASP A 167 14.31 -1.87 12.26
CA ASP A 167 15.71 -1.55 12.09
C ASP A 167 15.98 -1.14 10.64
N ILE A 168 16.07 0.16 10.44
CA ILE A 168 16.42 0.79 9.17
C ILE A 168 17.75 0.30 8.59
N CYS A 169 18.67 -0.21 9.41
CA CYS A 169 19.96 -0.72 8.93
C CYS A 169 19.84 -2.06 8.19
N ASN A 170 18.70 -2.74 8.29
CA ASN A 170 18.42 -4.00 7.59
C ASN A 170 17.34 -3.84 6.50
N ASP A 171 16.86 -2.61 6.30
CA ASP A 171 15.81 -2.28 5.34
C ASP A 171 16.43 -1.67 4.07
N THR A 172 16.22 -2.32 2.92
CA THR A 172 16.81 -1.89 1.64
C THR A 172 15.96 -0.85 0.90
N SER A 173 14.79 -0.46 1.39
CA SER A 173 13.82 0.35 0.62
C SER A 173 13.42 1.64 1.35
N LEU A 174 14.38 2.52 1.55
CA LEU A 174 14.12 3.87 2.05
C LEU A 174 13.55 4.77 0.98
N ASP A 175 12.59 5.61 1.36
CA ASP A 175 12.00 6.56 0.43
C ASP A 175 12.93 7.75 0.22
N ALA A 176 13.54 8.27 1.30
CA ALA A 176 14.50 9.37 1.23
C ALA A 176 15.52 9.37 2.38
N ILE A 177 16.70 9.94 2.13
CA ILE A 177 17.70 10.25 3.14
C ILE A 177 18.30 11.63 2.86
N THR A 178 18.46 12.45 3.89
CA THR A 178 19.11 13.77 3.74
C THR A 178 19.84 14.19 5.01
N THR A 179 20.90 14.99 4.84
CA THR A 179 21.59 15.67 5.93
C THR A 179 21.21 17.13 5.91
N ILE A 180 20.49 17.59 6.93
CA ILE A 180 20.01 18.98 7.01
C ILE A 180 21.13 19.95 7.41
N GLY A 181 20.88 21.27 7.31
CA GLY A 181 21.90 22.31 7.48
C GLY A 181 22.65 22.31 8.81
N ASN A 182 22.11 21.70 9.87
CA ASN A 182 22.81 21.55 11.16
C ASN A 182 23.73 20.30 11.23
N GLY A 183 23.88 19.55 10.14
CA GLY A 183 24.69 18.34 10.04
C GLY A 183 23.99 17.05 10.50
N THR A 184 22.73 17.12 10.94
CA THR A 184 21.95 15.94 11.35
C THR A 184 21.43 15.21 10.13
N THR A 185 21.61 13.88 10.10
CA THR A 185 21.11 13.04 9.01
C THR A 185 19.80 12.37 9.40
N TYR A 186 18.82 12.41 8.51
CA TYR A 186 17.51 11.79 8.68
C TYR A 186 17.21 10.87 7.51
N ALA A 187 16.54 9.77 7.82
CA ALA A 187 16.00 8.86 6.83
C ALA A 187 14.48 8.74 7.00
N PHE A 188 13.78 8.52 5.90
CA PHE A 188 12.32 8.56 5.79
C PHE A 188 11.82 7.30 5.10
N LYS A 189 10.74 6.73 5.64
CA LYS A 189 10.02 5.60 5.05
C LYS A 189 8.56 5.60 5.46
N GLY A 190 7.67 5.61 4.48
CA GLY A 190 6.24 5.71 4.70
C GLY A 190 5.88 6.96 5.50
N ASN A 191 5.19 6.77 6.62
CA ASN A 191 4.87 7.84 7.56
C ASN A 191 5.91 8.02 8.68
N LEU A 192 7.06 7.34 8.62
CA LEU A 192 8.07 7.34 9.68
C LEU A 192 9.36 8.05 9.24
N TYR A 193 10.08 8.56 10.23
CA TYR A 193 11.45 9.04 10.06
C TYR A 193 12.35 8.62 11.22
N TRP A 194 13.65 8.52 10.95
CA TRP A 194 14.72 8.21 11.91
C TRP A 194 15.75 9.33 11.89
N ARG A 195 16.27 9.70 13.06
CA ARG A 195 17.48 10.51 13.17
C ARG A 195 18.68 9.59 13.28
N LEU A 196 19.54 9.61 12.27
CA LEU A 196 20.69 8.72 12.20
C LEU A 196 21.83 9.20 13.11
N ASN A 197 22.57 8.25 13.65
CA ASN A 197 23.82 8.50 14.38
C ASN A 197 24.96 7.66 13.79
N LYS A 198 26.09 7.61 14.48
CA LYS A 198 27.30 6.94 13.97
C LYS A 198 27.16 5.43 13.79
N GLU A 199 26.26 4.80 14.54
CA GLU A 199 26.11 3.34 14.59
C GLU A 199 24.81 2.88 13.92
N SER A 200 23.72 3.63 14.12
CA SER A 200 22.41 3.38 13.52
C SER A 200 21.55 4.66 13.57
N TYR A 201 20.68 4.76 14.57
CA TYR A 201 19.75 5.86 14.80
C TYR A 201 19.56 6.10 16.30
N ASP A 202 19.09 7.30 16.64
CA ASP A 202 18.96 7.71 18.03
C ASP A 202 17.81 7.00 18.76
N SER A 203 17.98 6.82 20.07
CA SER A 203 16.92 6.30 20.94
C SER A 203 15.66 7.19 20.88
N GLY A 204 14.49 6.57 20.79
CA GLY A 204 13.20 7.25 20.61
C GLY A 204 12.82 7.51 19.15
N TYR A 205 13.49 6.86 18.20
CA TYR A 205 13.10 6.72 16.80
C TYR A 205 12.79 5.25 16.45
N PRO A 206 11.96 4.94 15.44
CA PRO A 206 11.29 5.89 14.53
C PRO A 206 10.23 6.77 15.19
N ARG A 207 9.89 7.87 14.52
CA ARG A 207 8.77 8.75 14.86
C ARG A 207 7.90 9.02 13.63
N LEU A 208 6.65 9.42 13.83
CA LEU A 208 5.79 9.86 12.73
C LEU A 208 6.34 11.14 12.12
N ILE A 209 6.34 11.24 10.79
CA ILE A 209 6.76 12.45 10.06
C ILE A 209 5.98 13.67 10.58
N THR A 210 4.68 13.52 10.82
CA THR A 210 3.81 14.57 11.37
C THR A 210 4.25 15.11 12.74
N ASP A 211 4.96 14.32 13.55
CA ASP A 211 5.41 14.73 14.89
C ASP A 211 6.66 15.63 14.82
N GLY A 212 7.48 15.48 13.77
CA GLY A 212 8.75 16.23 13.61
C GLY A 212 8.76 17.23 12.47
N TRP A 213 7.89 17.04 11.48
CA TRP A 213 7.90 17.72 10.19
C TRP A 213 6.46 18.10 9.81
N SER A 214 5.88 19.04 10.56
CA SER A 214 4.44 19.37 10.50
C SER A 214 3.89 19.76 9.13
N ASN A 215 4.74 20.18 8.19
CA ASN A 215 4.34 20.57 6.83
C ASN A 215 4.72 19.53 5.77
N LEU A 216 5.21 18.37 6.19
CA LEU A 216 5.69 17.33 5.29
C LEU A 216 4.64 16.23 5.16
N PRO A 217 4.24 15.84 3.93
CA PRO A 217 3.38 14.69 3.74
C PRO A 217 4.12 13.39 4.09
N ASN A 218 3.36 12.35 4.41
CA ASN A 218 3.89 10.99 4.47
C ASN A 218 4.32 10.51 3.07
N HIS A 219 5.17 9.48 3.00
CA HIS A 219 5.68 8.86 1.77
C HIS A 219 6.34 9.90 0.84
N VAL A 220 7.42 10.53 1.32
CA VAL A 220 8.21 11.46 0.51
C VAL A 220 9.07 10.69 -0.47
N ASP A 221 9.17 11.11 -1.73
CA ASP A 221 9.90 10.34 -2.76
C ASP A 221 11.38 10.70 -2.84
N ALA A 222 11.75 11.90 -2.38
CA ALA A 222 13.14 12.33 -2.31
C ALA A 222 13.31 13.48 -1.31
N ALA A 223 14.54 13.65 -0.82
CA ALA A 223 14.95 14.77 0.00
C ALA A 223 16.34 15.26 -0.41
N LEU A 224 16.58 16.57 -0.27
CA LEU A 224 17.80 17.26 -0.68
C LEU A 224 18.01 18.45 0.25
N THR A 225 19.21 18.67 0.74
CA THR A 225 19.59 19.91 1.41
C THR A 225 20.55 20.70 0.52
N ASP A 226 20.24 21.97 0.27
CA ASP A 226 21.07 22.82 -0.58
C ASP A 226 22.28 23.40 0.17
N ILE A 227 23.14 24.10 -0.57
CA ILE A 227 24.36 24.72 -0.02
C ILE A 227 24.09 25.86 0.98
N SER A 228 22.86 26.39 1.00
CA SER A 228 22.43 27.40 1.97
C SER A 228 21.89 26.78 3.26
N GLY A 229 21.75 25.45 3.29
CA GLY A 229 21.22 24.68 4.42
C GLY A 229 19.70 24.50 4.40
N ASP A 230 19.00 25.02 3.38
CA ASP A 230 17.56 24.81 3.22
C ASP A 230 17.32 23.36 2.74
N THR A 231 16.35 22.67 3.33
CA THR A 231 16.01 21.29 2.98
C THR A 231 14.72 21.23 2.19
N TYR A 232 14.75 20.49 1.09
CA TYR A 232 13.67 20.29 0.14
C TYR A 232 13.26 18.82 0.16
N PHE A 233 11.96 18.59 0.16
CA PHE A 233 11.38 17.27 0.02
C PHE A 233 10.46 17.26 -1.19
N PHE A 234 10.47 16.14 -1.91
CA PHE A 234 9.72 15.97 -3.14
C PHE A 234 8.68 14.89 -2.95
N LYS A 235 7.48 15.14 -3.46
CA LYS A 235 6.41 14.16 -3.58
C LYS A 235 5.77 14.29 -4.96
N VAL A 236 5.99 13.27 -5.79
CA VAL A 236 5.47 13.10 -7.14
C VAL A 236 3.93 12.95 -7.05
N PRO A 237 3.15 13.56 -7.97
CA PRO A 237 3.58 14.12 -9.25
C PRO A 237 4.21 15.52 -9.24
N GLN A 238 3.92 16.45 -8.31
CA GLN A 238 4.39 17.85 -8.46
C GLN A 238 4.62 18.66 -7.17
N ASN A 239 4.70 18.03 -6.00
CA ASN A 239 4.84 18.78 -4.74
C ASN A 239 6.30 18.87 -4.28
N CYS A 240 6.75 20.09 -4.01
CA CYS A 240 8.04 20.39 -3.39
C CYS A 240 7.81 21.16 -2.08
N PHE A 241 8.31 20.62 -0.97
CA PHE A 241 8.17 21.19 0.37
C PHE A 241 9.53 21.69 0.84
N ARG A 242 9.59 22.91 1.40
CA ARG A 242 10.84 23.46 1.95
C ARG A 242 10.74 23.56 3.47
N THR A 243 11.76 23.07 4.16
CA THR A 243 11.93 23.19 5.61
C THR A 243 13.25 23.92 5.91
N LYS A 244 13.27 24.72 6.98
CA LYS A 244 14.47 25.37 7.50
C LYS A 244 15.04 24.61 8.68
#